data_AF-A0A2V6HX79-F1
#
_entry.id   AF-A0A2V6HX79-F1
#
_cell.length_a   1.000
_cell.length_b   1.000
_cell.length_c   1.000
_cell.angle_alpha   90.00
_cell.angle_beta   90.00
_cell.angle_gamma   90.00
#
_symmetry.space_group_name_H-M   'P 1'
#
loop_
_entity.id
_entity.type
_entity.pdbx_description
1 polymer ?
#
loop_
_entity_poly.entity_id
_entity_poly.type
_entity_poly.pdbx_seq_one_letter_code
_entity_poly.pdbx_strand_id
1 'polypeptide(L)'
;MANTKSAAKRARQTVKRSLRNRSVVTHLRTMQKTVRCTQTPGSDHVRALISAIDKAAKRGIIHPNAAKRRKARLGKLLAAGG
;
A
#
# COMPACT_ATOMS: atom_id res chain seq x y z
N MET A 1 -6.06 -29.50 -3.48
CA MET A 1 -7.53 -29.65 -3.64
C MET A 1 -8.22 -29.13 -2.39
N ALA A 2 -9.37 -28.47 -2.52
CA ALA A 2 -10.16 -28.03 -1.37
C ALA A 2 -11.07 -29.19 -0.93
N ASN A 3 -10.57 -30.05 -0.05
CA ASN A 3 -11.20 -31.33 0.29
C ASN A 3 -12.50 -31.17 1.10
N THR A 4 -12.85 -29.96 1.53
CA THR A 4 -14.06 -29.66 2.30
C THR A 4 -14.86 -28.51 1.67
N LYS A 5 -16.19 -28.52 1.84
CA LYS A 5 -17.08 -27.44 1.36
C LYS A 5 -16.67 -26.06 1.89
N SER A 6 -16.18 -26.02 3.14
CA SER A 6 -15.66 -24.79 3.76
C SER A 6 -14.38 -24.32 3.08
N ALA A 7 -13.44 -25.21 2.75
CA ALA A 7 -12.23 -24.87 2.00
C ALA A 7 -12.55 -24.32 0.61
N ALA A 8 -13.49 -24.92 -0.12
CA ALA A 8 -13.89 -24.45 -1.45
C ALA A 8 -14.52 -23.04 -1.39
N LYS A 9 -15.31 -22.76 -0.33
CA LYS A 9 -15.83 -21.41 -0.06
C LYS A 9 -14.70 -20.42 0.25
N ARG A 10 -13.73 -20.80 1.09
CA ARG A 10 -12.58 -19.95 1.42
C ARG A 10 -11.74 -19.64 0.19
N ALA A 11 -11.48 -20.62 -0.69
CA ALA A 11 -10.74 -20.40 -1.93
C ALA A 11 -11.39 -19.31 -2.80
N ARG A 12 -12.71 -19.38 -3.03
CA ARG A 12 -13.47 -18.34 -3.76
C ARG A 12 -13.37 -16.96 -3.12
N GLN A 13 -13.49 -16.89 -1.79
CA GLN A 13 -13.34 -15.63 -1.05
C GLN A 13 -11.93 -15.06 -1.15
N THR A 14 -10.91 -15.91 -1.05
CA THR A 14 -9.50 -15.53 -1.13
C THR A 14 -9.19 -14.92 -2.49
N VAL A 15 -9.62 -15.52 -3.60
CA VAL A 15 -9.42 -14.96 -4.95
C VAL A 15 -9.94 -13.51 -5.02
N LYS A 16 -11.18 -13.28 -4.57
CA LYS A 16 -11.80 -11.94 -4.56
C LYS A 16 -11.03 -10.95 -3.70
N ARG A 17 -10.59 -11.36 -2.50
CA ARG A 17 -9.81 -10.51 -1.57
C ARG A 17 -8.42 -10.22 -2.12
N SER A 18 -7.75 -11.21 -2.67
CA SER A 18 -6.42 -11.09 -3.28
C SER A 18 -6.41 -10.12 -4.45
N LEU A 19 -7.42 -10.17 -5.34
CA LEU A 19 -7.52 -9.22 -6.45
C LEU A 19 -7.67 -7.77 -5.98
N ARG A 20 -8.53 -7.53 -4.99
CA ARG A 20 -8.72 -6.19 -4.39
C ARG A 20 -7.44 -5.69 -3.71
N ASN A 21 -6.83 -6.55 -2.89
CA ASN A 21 -5.61 -6.19 -2.16
C ASN A 21 -4.45 -5.95 -3.12
N ARG A 22 -4.32 -6.75 -4.19
CA ARG A 22 -3.32 -6.59 -5.23
C ARG A 22 -3.41 -5.21 -5.87
N SER A 23 -4.61 -4.78 -6.29
CA SER A 23 -4.83 -3.45 -6.89
C SER A 23 -4.39 -2.30 -5.98
N VAL A 24 -4.74 -2.36 -4.68
CA VAL A 24 -4.33 -1.34 -3.70
C VAL A 24 -2.81 -1.35 -3.50
N VAL A 25 -2.19 -2.52 -3.38
CA VAL A 25 -0.74 -2.65 -3.19
C VAL A 25 0.02 -2.17 -4.43
N THR A 26 -0.44 -2.49 -5.64
CA THR A 26 0.18 -2.01 -6.88
C THR A 26 0.06 -0.50 -7.01
N HIS A 27 -1.12 0.07 -6.74
CA HIS A 27 -1.32 1.51 -6.77
C HIS A 27 -0.37 2.23 -5.80
N LEU A 28 -0.24 1.74 -4.55
CA LEU A 28 0.72 2.28 -3.58
C LEU A 28 2.17 2.20 -4.06
N ARG A 29 2.56 1.09 -4.70
CA ARG A 29 3.93 0.94 -5.25
C ARG A 29 4.18 1.94 -6.37
N THR A 30 3.21 2.15 -7.26
CA THR A 30 3.31 3.14 -8.34
C THR A 30 3.47 4.55 -7.79
N MET A 31 2.61 4.97 -6.86
CA MET A 31 2.71 6.29 -6.22
C MET A 31 4.06 6.48 -5.51
N GLN A 32 4.55 5.45 -4.80
CA GLN A 32 5.87 5.48 -4.16
C GLN A 32 7.01 5.61 -5.17
N LYS A 33 6.90 4.96 -6.33
CA LYS A 33 7.89 5.07 -7.40
C LYS A 33 7.92 6.49 -7.96
N THR A 34 6.75 7.07 -8.25
CA THR A 34 6.65 8.46 -8.74
C THR A 34 7.33 9.43 -7.78
N VAL A 35 6.98 9.39 -6.48
CA VAL A 35 7.57 10.29 -5.47
C VAL A 35 9.08 10.09 -5.30
N ARG A 36 9.61 8.88 -5.53
CA ARG A 36 11.05 8.62 -5.46
C ARG A 36 11.83 9.07 -6.69
N CYS A 37 11.22 9.00 -7.87
CA CYS A 37 11.86 9.38 -9.13
C CYS A 37 11.81 10.90 -9.35
N THR A 38 10.85 11.60 -8.75
CA THR A 38 10.77 13.06 -8.79
C THR A 38 11.72 13.65 -7.75
N GLN A 39 12.65 14.53 -8.15
CA GLN A 39 13.56 15.22 -7.21
C GLN A 39 12.80 16.16 -6.28
N THR A 40 11.80 16.87 -6.79
CA THR A 40 10.93 17.80 -6.04
C THR A 40 9.47 17.36 -6.14
N PRO A 41 9.07 16.30 -5.41
CA PRO A 41 7.68 15.85 -5.45
C PRO A 41 6.77 16.93 -4.86
N GLY A 42 5.74 17.33 -5.62
CA GLY A 42 4.75 18.30 -5.15
C GLY A 42 4.11 17.86 -3.83
N SER A 43 3.87 18.83 -2.94
CA SER A 43 3.31 18.62 -1.59
C SER A 43 2.01 17.82 -1.59
N ASP A 44 1.16 18.03 -2.61
CA ASP A 44 -0.11 17.31 -2.78
C ASP A 44 0.09 15.82 -3.09
N HIS A 45 1.07 15.47 -3.92
CA HIS A 45 1.39 14.07 -4.22
C HIS A 45 1.89 13.32 -2.99
N VAL A 46 2.70 13.99 -2.18
CA VAL A 46 3.19 13.47 -0.90
C VAL A 46 2.03 13.24 0.06
N ARG A 47 1.14 14.23 0.22
CA ARG A 47 -0.04 14.15 1.09
C ARG A 47 -1.00 13.04 0.65
N ALA A 48 -1.23 12.92 -0.66
CA ALA A 48 -2.05 11.85 -1.23
C ALA A 48 -1.46 10.47 -0.96
N LEU A 49 -0.14 10.30 -1.10
CA LEU A 49 0.55 9.04 -0.81
C LEU A 49 0.47 8.67 0.68
N ILE A 50 0.68 9.63 1.59
CA ILE A 50 0.53 9.40 3.03
C ILE A 50 -0.91 8.95 3.35
N SER A 51 -1.91 9.66 2.82
CA SER A 51 -3.32 9.30 2.99
C SER A 51 -3.63 7.89 2.47
N ALA A 52 -3.09 7.51 1.31
CA ALA A 52 -3.28 6.19 0.74
C ALA A 52 -2.64 5.09 1.60
N ILE A 53 -1.44 5.34 2.15
CA ILE A 53 -0.75 4.41 3.06
C ILE A 53 -1.59 4.19 4.32
N ASP A 54 -2.11 5.26 4.92
CA ASP A 54 -2.88 5.17 6.16
C ASP A 54 -4.24 4.48 5.93
N LYS A 55 -4.91 4.73 4.80
CA LYS A 55 -6.14 3.99 4.41
C LYS A 55 -5.87 2.50 4.22
N ALA A 56 -4.75 2.14 3.61
CA ALA A 56 -4.40 0.73 3.42
C ALA A 56 -4.08 0.02 4.74
N ALA A 57 -3.49 0.74 5.70
CA ALA A 57 -3.25 0.22 7.05
C ALA A 57 -4.56 0.04 7.83
N LYS A 58 -5.45 1.04 7.79
CA LYS A 58 -6.78 0.97 8.43
C LYS A 58 -7.63 -0.19 7.89
N ARG A 59 -7.51 -0.50 6.60
CA ARG A 59 -8.19 -1.64 5.95
C ARG A 59 -7.50 -2.99 6.19
N GLY A 60 -6.38 -3.03 6.91
CA GLY A 60 -5.62 -4.26 7.18
C GLY A 60 -4.91 -4.85 5.95
N ILE A 61 -4.77 -4.09 4.86
CA ILE A 61 -4.09 -4.54 3.64
C ILE A 61 -2.58 -4.50 3.83
N ILE A 62 -2.08 -3.53 4.60
CA ILE A 62 -0.70 -3.47 5.05
C ILE A 62 -0.66 -3.43 6.58
N HIS A 63 0.38 -4.02 7.17
CA HIS A 63 0.58 -3.96 8.61
C HIS A 63 0.85 -2.51 9.07
N PRO A 64 0.37 -2.06 10.25
CA PRO A 64 0.61 -0.71 10.76
C PRO A 64 2.10 -0.37 10.84
N ASN A 65 2.95 -1.34 11.25
CA ASN A 65 4.40 -1.13 11.25
C ASN A 65 4.99 -0.95 9.84
N ALA A 66 4.42 -1.62 8.81
CA ALA A 66 4.83 -1.39 7.43
C ALA A 66 4.43 0.01 6.94
N ALA A 67 3.27 0.52 7.37
CA ALA A 67 2.86 1.90 7.12
C ALA A 67 3.81 2.91 7.78
N LYS A 68 4.12 2.73 9.08
CA LYS A 68 5.10 3.55 9.83
C LYS A 68 6.45 3.59 9.11
N ARG A 69 7.01 2.43 8.72
CA ARG A 69 8.28 2.35 7.98
C ARG A 69 8.24 3.05 6.61
N ARG A 70 7.09 3.05 5.93
CA ARG A 70 6.93 3.74 4.65
C ARG A 70 6.88 5.26 4.84
N LYS A 71 6.13 5.75 5.83
CA LYS A 71 6.08 7.18 6.17
C LYS A 71 7.43 7.72 6.63
N ALA A 72 8.15 6.98 7.48
CA ALA A 72 9.48 7.36 7.94
C ALA A 72 10.49 7.50 6.78
N ARG A 73 10.49 6.56 5.82
CA ARG A 73 11.35 6.66 4.63
C ARG A 73 10.99 7.85 3.74
N LEU A 74 9.72 8.19 3.66
CA LEU A 74 9.22 9.35 2.93
C LEU A 74 9.72 10.65 3.55
N GLY A 75 9.63 10.77 4.89
CA GLY A 75 10.18 11.91 5.62
C GLY A 75 11.69 12.07 5.42
N LYS A 76 12.46 10.97 5.47
CA LYS A 76 13.91 11.01 5.19
C LYS A 76 14.22 11.48 3.76
N LEU A 77 13.44 11.05 2.77
CA LEU A 77 13.65 11.44 1.38
C LEU A 77 13.38 12.92 1.16
N LEU A 78 12.34 13.46 1.80
CA LEU A 78 12.04 14.90 1.74
C LEU A 78 13.08 15.75 2.48
N ALA A 79 13.63 15.24 3.60
CA ALA A 79 14.66 15.93 4.36
C ALA A 79 16.06 15.89 3.73
N ALA A 80 16.34 14.88 2.88
CA ALA A 80 17.62 14.73 2.18
C ALA A 80 17.62 15.34 0.76
N GLY A 81 16.45 15.67 0.23
CA GLY A 81 16.26 16.29 -1.10
C GLY A 81 15.99 17.80 -1.03
N GLY A 82 16.15 18.42 0.14
CA GLY A 82 16.24 19.86 0.34
C GLY A 82 17.63 20.21 0.86
#